data_AF-A0A644X1Q4-F1
#
_entry.id   AF-A0A644X1Q4-F1
#
_cell.length_a   1.000
_cell.length_b   1.000
_cell.length_c   1.000
_cell.angle_alpha   90.00
_cell.angle_beta   90.00
_cell.angle_gamma   90.00
#
_symmetry.space_group_name_H-M   'P 1'
#
loop_
_entity.id
_entity.type
_entity.pdbx_description
1 polymer ?
#
loop_
_entity_poly.entity_id
_entity_poly.type
_entity_poly.pdbx_seq_one_letter_code
_entity_poly.pdbx_strand_id
1 'polypeptide(L)'
;MEIPKPQYWKGFERLVESYARLTWPEGMTSIFGGVGQKQHGVDICVRYGRVNYIGLQCKNVAKLTYDQIEKEIEKAKNFKPALSHYLIATSINRKGELQEKVNVLNSQHNEKNQFQ
;
A
#
# COMPACT_ATOMS: atom_id res chain seq x y z
N MET A 1 13.18 19.04 -20.71
CA MET A 1 12.40 18.19 -19.79
C MET A 1 13.00 18.39 -18.41
N GLU A 2 12.38 19.21 -17.55
CA GLU A 2 12.89 19.42 -16.19
C GLU A 2 12.37 18.32 -15.27
N ILE A 3 13.29 17.66 -14.58
CA ILE A 3 12.97 16.70 -13.54
C ILE A 3 12.98 17.47 -12.22
N PRO A 4 11.83 17.64 -11.55
CA PRO A 4 11.77 18.41 -10.31
C PRO A 4 12.62 17.75 -9.22
N LYS A 5 13.28 18.58 -8.42
CA LYS A 5 14.11 18.12 -7.29
C LYS A 5 13.26 17.24 -6.37
N PRO A 6 13.75 16.06 -5.93
CA PRO A 6 13.01 15.21 -5.01
C PRO A 6 12.71 15.98 -3.72
N GLN A 7 11.44 16.11 -3.38
CA GLN A 7 11.07 16.59 -2.06
C GLN A 7 11.31 15.46 -1.06
N TYR A 8 12.01 15.77 0.02
CA TYR A 8 12.50 14.86 1.06
C TYR A 8 11.42 13.88 1.60
N TRP A 9 10.14 14.25 1.54
CA TRP A 9 9.01 13.42 1.97
C TRP A 9 8.74 12.20 1.06
N LYS A 10 9.10 12.26 -0.23
CA LYS A 10 8.95 11.12 -1.17
C LYS A 10 10.00 10.03 -0.95
N GLY A 11 10.99 10.23 -0.08
CA GLY A 11 12.05 9.26 0.18
C GLY A 11 11.50 7.91 0.65
N PHE A 12 10.48 7.93 1.51
CA PHE A 12 9.85 6.70 1.99
C PHE A 12 9.07 5.97 0.88
N GLU A 13 8.30 6.68 0.06
CA GLU A 13 7.61 6.08 -1.10
C GLU A 13 8.59 5.44 -2.08
N ARG A 14 9.73 6.10 -2.37
CA ARG A 14 10.76 5.53 -3.26
C ARG A 14 11.42 4.29 -2.65
N LEU A 15 11.60 4.24 -1.34
CA LEU A 15 12.11 3.06 -0.64
C LEU A 15 11.12 1.90 -0.77
N VAL A 16 9.84 2.14 -0.53
CA VAL A 16 8.77 1.15 -0.68
C VAL A 16 8.62 0.71 -2.14
N GLU A 17 8.78 1.62 -3.10
CA GLU A 17 8.78 1.30 -4.54
C GLU A 17 9.95 0.37 -4.88
N SER A 18 11.14 0.66 -4.35
CA SER A 18 12.33 -0.16 -4.55
C SER A 18 12.15 -1.55 -3.96
N TYR A 19 11.57 -1.63 -2.75
CA TYR A 19 11.16 -2.90 -2.15
C TYR A 19 10.18 -3.66 -3.05
N ALA A 20 9.12 -3.00 -3.54
CA ALA A 20 8.14 -3.63 -4.42
C ALA A 20 8.76 -4.18 -5.72
N ARG A 21 9.70 -3.44 -6.34
CA ARG A 21 10.41 -3.91 -7.54
C ARG A 21 11.30 -5.13 -7.27
N LEU A 22 11.88 -5.23 -6.07
CA LEU A 22 12.70 -6.37 -5.66
C LEU A 22 11.85 -7.60 -5.28
N THR A 23 10.71 -7.38 -4.64
CA THR A 23 9.80 -8.46 -4.23
C THR A 23 9.03 -9.05 -5.42
N TRP A 24 8.68 -8.22 -6.40
CA TRP A 24 7.97 -8.65 -7.61
C TRP A 24 8.75 -8.22 -8.87
N PRO A 25 9.87 -8.90 -9.19
CA PRO A 25 10.74 -8.51 -10.30
C PRO A 25 10.08 -8.67 -11.68
N GLU A 26 9.16 -9.63 -11.82
CA GLU A 26 8.34 -9.84 -13.02
C GLU A 26 7.13 -8.88 -13.09
N GLY A 27 6.93 -8.07 -12.05
CA GLY A 27 5.81 -7.13 -11.93
C GLY A 27 6.13 -5.74 -12.50
N MET A 28 5.13 -5.10 -13.07
CA MET A 28 5.20 -3.69 -13.43
C MET A 28 4.81 -2.82 -12.23
N THR A 29 5.80 -2.21 -11.58
CA THR A 29 5.60 -1.28 -10.47
C THR A 29 5.41 0.16 -10.96
N SER A 30 4.40 0.85 -10.45
CA SER A 30 4.08 2.25 -10.74
C SER A 30 3.69 3.02 -9.49
N ILE A 31 4.15 4.27 -9.37
CA ILE A 31 3.70 5.21 -8.32
C ILE A 31 2.40 5.89 -8.81
N PHE A 32 1.34 5.81 -8.01
CA PHE A 32 0.03 6.39 -8.26
C PHE A 32 -0.14 7.80 -7.65
N GLY A 33 0.80 8.21 -6.77
CA GLY A 33 0.88 9.42 -5.94
C GLY A 33 0.82 10.83 -6.60
N GLY A 34 0.11 11.02 -7.72
CA GLY A 34 -0.10 12.34 -8.33
C GLY A 34 -1.15 13.19 -7.60
N VAL A 35 -0.83 14.47 -7.34
CA VAL A 35 -1.76 15.42 -6.69
C VAL A 35 -3.05 15.54 -7.51
N GLY A 36 -4.21 15.28 -6.90
CA GLY A 36 -5.54 15.53 -7.46
C GLY A 36 -6.32 14.33 -8.00
N GLN A 37 -5.75 13.12 -8.00
CA GLN A 37 -6.47 11.90 -8.41
C GLN A 37 -7.02 11.12 -7.20
N LYS A 38 -8.22 10.54 -7.33
CA LYS A 38 -8.75 9.58 -6.34
C LYS A 38 -7.93 8.30 -6.44
N GLN A 39 -6.88 8.20 -5.64
CA GLN A 39 -5.96 7.06 -5.65
C GLN A 39 -6.43 5.87 -4.83
N HIS A 40 -7.68 5.88 -4.33
CA HIS A 40 -8.27 4.77 -3.54
C HIS A 40 -7.36 4.27 -2.40
N GLY A 41 -6.52 5.14 -1.82
CA GLY A 41 -5.56 4.74 -0.79
C GLY A 41 -4.44 3.83 -1.31
N VAL A 42 -4.00 3.98 -2.55
CA VAL A 42 -2.89 3.22 -3.14
C VAL A 42 -1.85 4.22 -3.66
N ASP A 43 -0.68 4.26 -3.01
CA ASP A 43 0.43 5.12 -3.42
C ASP A 43 1.30 4.43 -4.49
N ILE A 44 1.44 3.11 -4.42
CA ILE A 44 2.22 2.28 -5.35
C ILE A 44 1.37 1.08 -5.75
N CYS A 45 1.37 0.74 -7.03
CA CYS A 45 0.74 -0.48 -7.53
C CYS A 45 1.76 -1.36 -8.24
N VAL A 46 1.67 -2.66 -7.99
CA VAL A 46 2.39 -3.68 -8.75
C VAL A 46 1.37 -4.48 -9.55
N ARG A 47 1.52 -4.47 -10.88
CA ARG A 47 0.75 -5.34 -11.77
C ARG A 47 1.61 -6.53 -12.15
N TYR A 48 1.16 -7.74 -11.86
CA TYR A 48 1.86 -8.96 -12.25
C TYR A 48 0.91 -9.93 -12.96
N GLY A 49 1.43 -10.64 -13.97
CA GLY A 49 0.59 -11.41 -14.88
C GLY A 49 -0.44 -10.54 -15.61
N ARG A 50 -1.55 -11.15 -16.04
CA ARG A 50 -2.58 -10.45 -16.83
C ARG A 50 -3.59 -9.67 -15.99
N VAL A 51 -3.87 -10.10 -14.76
CA VAL A 51 -5.04 -9.60 -13.99
C VAL A 51 -4.76 -9.37 -12.50
N ASN A 52 -3.52 -9.53 -12.02
CA ASN A 52 -3.23 -9.38 -10.60
C ASN A 52 -2.64 -8.00 -10.29
N TYR A 53 -3.22 -7.36 -9.29
CA TYR A 53 -2.83 -6.04 -8.81
C TYR A 53 -2.55 -6.11 -7.31
N ILE A 54 -1.43 -5.53 -6.90
CA ILE A 54 -1.04 -5.36 -5.50
C ILE A 54 -1.01 -3.86 -5.24
N GLY A 55 -1.75 -3.40 -4.24
CA GLY A 55 -1.71 -2.01 -3.80
C GLY A 55 -0.84 -1.85 -2.57
N LEU A 56 -0.03 -0.79 -2.53
CA LEU A 56 0.74 -0.41 -1.36
C LEU A 56 0.40 1.02 -0.98
N GLN A 57 0.08 1.24 0.29
CA GLN A 57 -0.06 2.55 0.90
C GLN A 57 1.13 2.82 1.82
N CYS A 58 1.77 3.95 1.63
CA CYS A 58 2.87 4.44 2.44
C CYS A 58 2.34 5.30 3.60
N LYS A 59 2.79 4.99 4.82
CA LYS A 59 2.49 5.74 6.06
C LYS A 59 3.77 6.04 6.81
N ASN A 60 4.45 7.12 6.40
CA ASN A 60 5.60 7.68 7.09
C ASN A 60 5.15 8.69 8.17
N VAL A 61 4.61 8.19 9.28
CA VAL A 61 4.01 8.98 10.36
C VAL A 61 4.57 8.54 11.71
N ALA A 62 4.57 9.42 12.71
CA ALA A 62 5.06 9.07 14.05
C ALA A 62 4.16 8.06 14.79
N LYS A 63 2.88 7.98 14.41
CA LYS A 63 1.89 7.06 14.98
C LYS A 63 0.91 6.60 13.90
N LEU A 64 0.63 5.31 13.88
CA LEU A 64 -0.43 4.69 13.09
C LEU A 64 -1.40 3.99 14.04
N THR A 65 -2.70 4.23 13.88
CA THR A 65 -3.76 3.57 14.66
C THR A 65 -4.47 2.51 13.84
N TYR A 66 -5.18 1.62 14.52
CA TYR A 66 -6.02 0.61 13.87
C TYR A 66 -7.11 1.25 13.00
N ASP A 67 -7.82 2.26 13.51
CA ASP A 67 -8.85 2.98 12.74
C ASP A 67 -8.29 3.64 11.46
N GLN A 68 -7.03 4.09 11.50
CA GLN A 68 -6.37 4.63 10.30
C GLN A 68 -6.12 3.52 9.28
N ILE A 69 -5.68 2.35 9.72
CA ILE A 69 -5.51 1.16 8.87
C ILE A 69 -6.84 0.77 8.23
N GLU A 70 -7.92 0.66 9.00
CA GLU A 70 -9.26 0.34 8.49
C GLU A 70 -9.74 1.35 7.45
N LYS A 71 -9.56 2.65 7.72
CA LYS A 71 -9.92 3.70 6.76
C LYS A 71 -9.16 3.58 5.45
N GLU A 72 -7.89 3.20 5.47
CA GLU A 72 -7.14 2.98 4.22
C GLU A 72 -7.60 1.72 3.49
N ILE A 73 -7.96 0.65 4.21
CA ILE A 73 -8.51 -0.58 3.63
C ILE A 73 -9.85 -0.30 2.93
N GLU A 74 -10.74 0.48 3.53
CA GLU A 74 -12.02 0.83 2.92
C GLU A 74 -11.86 1.64 1.62
N LYS A 75 -10.82 2.49 1.55
CA LYS A 75 -10.50 3.15 0.28
C LYS A 75 -10.00 2.15 -0.75
N ALA A 76 -9.11 1.23 -0.37
CA ALA A 76 -8.50 0.25 -1.26
C ALA A 76 -9.50 -0.73 -1.86
N LYS A 77 -10.59 -1.05 -1.16
CA LYS A 77 -11.71 -1.86 -1.68
C LYS A 77 -12.35 -1.27 -2.95
N ASN A 78 -12.22 0.04 -3.15
CA ASN A 78 -12.75 0.74 -4.32
C ASN A 78 -11.77 0.80 -5.50
N PHE A 79 -10.55 0.32 -5.35
CA PHE A 79 -9.56 0.28 -6.43
C PHE A 79 -10.03 -0.65 -7.57
N LYS A 80 -9.82 -0.22 -8.82
CA LYS A 80 -10.23 -0.96 -10.02
C LYS A 80 -9.05 -1.14 -10.99
N PRO A 81 -8.78 -2.36 -11.49
CA PRO A 81 -9.38 -3.66 -11.10
C PRO A 81 -9.17 -4.02 -9.63
N ALA A 82 -9.96 -4.93 -9.06
CA ALA A 82 -9.83 -5.28 -7.65
C ALA A 82 -8.40 -5.76 -7.30
N LEU A 83 -7.89 -5.32 -6.15
CA LEU A 83 -6.57 -5.73 -5.69
C LEU A 83 -6.60 -7.17 -5.20
N SER A 84 -5.61 -7.94 -5.61
CA SER A 84 -5.31 -9.27 -5.05
C SER A 84 -4.76 -9.16 -3.64
N HIS A 85 -3.88 -8.18 -3.38
CA HIS A 85 -3.25 -7.95 -2.09
C HIS A 85 -3.18 -6.44 -1.82
N TYR A 86 -3.28 -6.06 -0.55
CA TYR A 86 -3.13 -4.67 -0.13
C TYR A 86 -2.20 -4.56 1.09
N LEU A 87 -1.13 -3.78 0.95
CA LEU A 87 -0.10 -3.63 1.97
C LEU A 87 -0.07 -2.18 2.48
N ILE A 88 0.05 -2.02 3.80
CA ILE A 88 0.36 -0.72 4.40
C ILE A 88 1.80 -0.75 4.87
N ALA A 89 2.68 -0.05 4.15
CA ALA A 89 4.07 0.12 4.51
C ALA A 89 4.22 1.31 5.48
N THR A 90 4.91 1.11 6.60
CA THR A 90 5.08 2.15 7.62
C THR A 90 6.50 2.16 8.20
N SER A 91 6.95 3.34 8.64
CA SER A 91 8.25 3.54 9.31
C SER A 91 8.19 3.40 10.83
N ILE A 92 7.00 3.17 11.41
CA ILE A 92 6.88 3.00 12.87
C ILE A 92 7.43 1.64 13.31
N ASN A 93 7.94 1.61 14.54
CA ASN A 93 8.28 0.35 15.19
C ASN A 93 7.02 -0.52 15.38
N ARG A 94 7.17 -1.84 15.17
CA ARG A 94 6.10 -2.81 15.36
C ARG A 94 5.64 -2.80 16.82
N LYS A 95 4.33 -2.62 17.04
CA LYS A 95 3.69 -2.71 18.35
C LYS A 95 2.86 -4.00 18.40
N GLY A 96 3.06 -4.83 19.42
CA GLY A 96 2.40 -6.14 19.55
C GLY A 96 0.88 -6.07 19.43
N GLU A 97 0.25 -5.21 20.24
CA GLU A 97 -1.22 -5.05 20.25
C GLU A 97 -1.79 -4.64 18.87
N LEU A 98 -1.12 -3.70 18.18
CA LEU A 98 -1.57 -3.29 16.84
C LEU A 98 -1.42 -4.45 15.84
N GLN A 99 -0.33 -5.18 15.91
CA GLN A 99 -0.08 -6.32 15.04
C GLN A 99 -1.10 -7.44 15.27
N GLU A 100 -1.44 -7.75 16.51
CA GLU A 100 -2.46 -8.75 16.84
C GLU A 100 -3.81 -8.39 16.25
N LYS A 101 -4.25 -7.12 16.39
CA LYS A 101 -5.48 -6.63 15.76
C LYS A 101 -5.46 -6.75 14.24
N VAL A 102 -4.31 -6.45 13.60
CA VAL A 102 -4.13 -6.61 12.15
C VAL A 102 -4.17 -8.10 11.75
N ASN A 103 -3.59 -9.01 12.53
CA ASN A 103 -3.63 -10.44 12.23
C ASN A 103 -5.07 -11.00 12.27
N VAL A 104 -5.88 -10.56 13.25
CA VAL A 104 -7.31 -10.91 13.31
C VAL A 104 -8.04 -10.38 12.07
N LEU A 105 -7.79 -9.12 11.70
CA LEU A 105 -8.39 -8.50 10.53
C LEU A 105 -8.03 -9.24 9.23
N ASN A 106 -6.76 -9.63 9.06
CA ASN A 106 -6.30 -10.39 7.90
C ASN A 106 -7.01 -11.75 7.80
N SER A 107 -7.24 -12.42 8.93
CA SER A 107 -7.96 -13.70 8.96
C SER A 107 -9.41 -13.53 8.47
N GLN A 108 -10.10 -12.47 8.94
CA GLN A 108 -11.47 -12.16 8.49
C GLN A 108 -11.54 -11.77 7.01
N HIS A 109 -10.51 -11.10 6.50
CA HIS A 109 -10.40 -10.72 5.09
C HIS A 109 -10.18 -11.93 4.18
N ASN A 110 -9.32 -12.86 4.58
CA ASN A 110 -9.12 -14.12 3.88
C ASN A 110 -10.41 -14.96 3.81
N GLU A 111 -11.16 -15.07 4.90
CA GLU A 111 -12.46 -15.76 4.92
C GLU A 111 -13.47 -15.12 3.94
N LYS A 112 -13.40 -13.81 3.74
CA LYS A 112 -14.28 -13.04 2.84
C LYS A 112 -13.75 -12.93 1.40
N ASN A 113 -12.62 -13.55 1.08
CA ASN A 113 -11.90 -13.39 -0.19
C ASN A 113 -11.59 -11.90 -0.52
N GLN A 114 -11.33 -11.09 0.50
CA GLN A 114 -11.02 -9.67 0.38
C GLN A 114 -9.55 -9.44 0.66
N PHE A 115 -8.73 -9.28 -0.39
CA PHE A 115 -7.26 -9.24 -0.28
C PHE A 115 -6.72 -10.57 0.28
N GLN A 116 -6.01 -11.33 -0.55
CA GLN A 116 -5.40 -12.62 -0.19
C GLN A 116 -4.08 -12.45 0.58
#